data_AF-M3AU44-F1
#
_entry.id   AF-M3AU44-F1
#
_cell.length_a   1.000
_cell.length_b   1.000
_cell.length_c   1.000
_cell.angle_alpha   90.00
_cell.angle_beta   90.00
_cell.angle_gamma   90.00
#
_symmetry.space_group_name_H-M   'P 1'
#
loop_
_entity.id
_entity.type
_entity.pdbx_description
1 polymer ?
#
loop_
_entity_poly.entity_id
_entity_poly.type
_entity_poly.pdbx_seq_one_letter_code
_entity_poly.pdbx_strand_id
1 'polypeptide(L)'
;QPQETCMTKEEAHIAADIFRRLIQEYTHDLALEALTEDFVDYASSVNIIINKGAAHPKSMDAPTFASRAAFIDGQGKQPQIPFETIKVFPGCRHVSMRWKTDRSANGHASEVDTIVSNTYNWRVSHIWSEFNSAAWLVNLG
;
A
#
# COMPACT_ATOMS: atom_id res chain seq x y z
N GLN A 1 7.85 23.89 -22.60
CA GLN A 1 7.17 22.91 -21.72
C GLN A 1 8.08 22.71 -20.51
N PRO A 2 7.59 22.72 -19.26
CA PRO A 2 8.44 22.40 -18.12
C PRO A 2 8.97 20.98 -18.30
N GLN A 3 10.28 20.80 -18.16
CA GLN A 3 10.90 19.49 -18.19
C GLN A 3 10.44 18.74 -16.94
N GLU A 4 9.60 17.71 -17.11
CA GLU A 4 9.20 16.90 -15.96
C GLU A 4 10.43 16.24 -15.35
N THR A 5 10.68 16.54 -14.08
CA THR A 5 11.73 15.89 -13.30
C THR A 5 11.35 14.42 -13.09
N CYS A 6 12.23 13.51 -13.51
CA CYS A 6 12.09 12.08 -13.24
C CYS A 6 12.80 11.69 -11.94
N MET A 7 12.27 10.67 -11.28
CA MET A 7 12.92 10.01 -10.15
C MET A 7 14.25 9.38 -10.59
N THR A 8 15.25 9.38 -9.71
CA THR A 8 16.40 8.48 -9.81
C THR A 8 15.98 7.04 -9.49
N LYS A 9 16.87 6.07 -9.76
CA LYS A 9 16.60 4.67 -9.37
C LYS A 9 16.47 4.55 -7.85
N GLU A 10 17.32 5.23 -7.11
CA GLU A 10 17.32 5.25 -5.65
C GLU A 10 16.01 5.82 -5.12
N GLU A 11 15.54 6.94 -5.67
CA GLU A 11 14.24 7.52 -5.32
C GLU A 11 13.07 6.58 -5.64
N ALA A 12 13.13 5.85 -6.75
CA ALA A 12 12.11 4.86 -7.08
C ALA A 12 12.10 3.68 -6.08
N HIS A 13 13.27 3.26 -5.58
CA HIS A 13 13.37 2.25 -4.53
C HIS A 13 12.82 2.77 -3.19
N ILE A 14 13.07 4.04 -2.85
CA ILE A 14 12.49 4.70 -1.68
C ILE A 14 10.96 4.76 -1.80
N ALA A 15 10.43 5.13 -2.96
CA ALA A 15 8.99 5.14 -3.22
C ALA A 15 8.37 3.73 -3.14
N ALA A 16 9.09 2.69 -3.56
CA ALA A 16 8.64 1.32 -3.35
C ALA A 16 8.62 0.92 -1.86
N ASP A 17 9.62 1.35 -1.10
CA ASP A 17 9.70 1.09 0.34
C ASP A 17 8.58 1.80 1.12
N ILE A 18 8.15 2.99 0.70
CA ILE A 18 6.97 3.66 1.26
C ILE A 18 5.77 2.72 1.29
N PHE A 19 5.45 2.06 0.18
CA PHE A 19 4.31 1.16 0.13
C PHE A 19 4.47 -0.03 1.09
N ARG A 20 5.65 -0.66 1.12
CA ARG A 20 5.95 -1.72 2.09
C ARG A 20 5.72 -1.23 3.53
N ARG A 21 6.22 -0.05 3.88
CA ARG A 21 6.10 0.54 5.22
C ARG A 21 4.66 0.88 5.57
N LEU A 22 3.86 1.38 4.62
CA LEU A 22 2.42 1.61 4.83
C LEU A 22 1.65 0.31 5.15
N ILE A 23 2.17 -0.85 4.77
CA ILE A 23 1.59 -2.17 5.10
C ILE A 23 2.18 -2.77 6.38
N GLN A 24 3.50 -2.70 6.58
CA GLN A 24 4.20 -3.40 7.67
C GLN A 24 4.52 -2.55 8.91
N GLU A 25 4.63 -1.25 8.75
CA GLU A 25 5.15 -0.30 9.74
C GLU A 25 4.20 0.91 9.82
N TYR A 26 2.91 0.66 9.62
CA TYR A 26 1.94 1.74 9.54
C TYR A 26 1.99 2.59 10.81
N THR A 27 2.19 3.89 10.61
CA THR A 27 1.91 4.93 11.60
C THR A 27 1.10 6.03 10.94
N HIS A 28 0.37 6.79 11.75
CA HIS A 28 -0.37 7.95 11.25
C HIS A 28 0.56 8.97 10.58
N ASP A 29 1.71 9.25 11.21
CA ASP A 29 2.69 10.21 10.70
C ASP A 29 3.31 9.75 9.37
N LEU A 30 3.63 8.45 9.23
CA LEU A 30 4.11 7.89 7.97
C LEU A 30 3.09 8.13 6.84
N ALA A 31 1.79 7.91 7.10
CA ALA A 31 0.76 8.13 6.09
C ALA A 31 0.64 9.61 5.70
N LEU A 32 0.76 10.54 6.66
CA LEU A 32 0.71 11.98 6.38
C LEU A 32 1.92 12.45 5.56
N GLU A 33 3.11 11.97 5.90
CA GLU A 33 4.36 12.30 5.21
C GLU A 33 4.40 11.71 3.80
N ALA A 34 4.06 10.43 3.67
CA ALA A 34 4.21 9.68 2.43
C ALA A 34 3.09 9.92 1.42
N LEU A 35 1.85 10.20 1.85
CA LEU A 35 0.69 10.30 0.97
C LEU A 35 0.25 11.75 0.78
N THR A 36 -0.07 12.13 -0.47
CA THR A 36 -0.64 13.46 -0.76
C THR A 36 -2.06 13.59 -0.18
N GLU A 37 -2.56 14.82 -0.07
CA GLU A 37 -3.88 15.06 0.53
C GLU A 37 -5.02 14.50 -0.33
N ASP A 38 -4.83 14.52 -1.65
CA ASP A 38 -5.73 13.99 -2.68
C ASP A 38 -5.49 12.49 -2.97
N PHE A 39 -4.81 11.77 -2.08
CA PHE A 39 -4.46 10.38 -2.28
C PHE A 39 -5.69 9.46 -2.47
N VAL A 40 -5.57 8.51 -3.42
CA VAL A 40 -6.57 7.46 -3.68
C VAL A 40 -5.92 6.08 -3.79
N ASP A 41 -6.51 5.09 -3.13
CA ASP A 41 -6.09 3.68 -3.19
C ASP A 41 -7.08 2.83 -3.99
N TYR A 42 -6.56 1.96 -4.86
CA TYR A 42 -7.32 1.01 -5.66
C TYR A 42 -6.74 -0.40 -5.48
N ALA A 43 -7.62 -1.34 -5.10
CA ALA A 43 -7.30 -2.75 -4.99
C ALA A 43 -8.57 -3.60 -5.11
N SER A 44 -8.83 -4.11 -6.31
CA SER A 44 -10.01 -4.92 -6.61
C SER A 44 -10.02 -6.18 -5.73
N SER A 45 -8.86 -6.81 -5.56
CA SER A 45 -8.66 -7.93 -4.64
C SER A 45 -9.07 -7.64 -3.18
N VAL A 46 -8.79 -6.43 -2.66
CA VAL A 46 -9.29 -6.00 -1.34
C VAL A 46 -10.80 -5.76 -1.39
N ASN A 47 -11.32 -5.16 -2.46
CA ASN A 47 -12.75 -4.93 -2.64
C ASN A 47 -13.55 -6.24 -2.60
N ILE A 48 -13.05 -7.34 -3.19
CA ILE A 48 -13.62 -8.69 -3.04
C ILE A 48 -13.75 -9.07 -1.56
N ILE A 49 -12.70 -8.85 -0.76
CA ILE A 49 -12.68 -9.25 0.65
C ILE A 49 -13.64 -8.38 1.47
N ILE A 50 -13.64 -7.06 1.26
CA ILE A 50 -14.58 -6.14 1.91
C ILE A 50 -16.04 -6.52 1.58
N ASN A 51 -16.30 -6.89 0.32
CA ASN A 51 -17.63 -7.26 -0.15
C ASN A 51 -18.11 -8.61 0.41
N LYS A 52 -17.23 -9.44 0.98
CA LYS A 52 -17.60 -10.74 1.55
C LYS A 52 -18.55 -10.54 2.74
N GLY A 53 -19.83 -10.82 2.51
CA GLY A 53 -20.89 -10.68 3.53
C GLY A 53 -21.43 -9.26 3.69
N ALA A 54 -21.06 -8.32 2.80
CA ALA A 54 -21.60 -6.97 2.83
C ALA A 54 -23.05 -6.94 2.31
N ALA A 55 -23.94 -6.23 3.02
CA ALA A 55 -25.32 -6.03 2.59
C ALA A 55 -25.41 -5.17 1.31
N HIS A 56 -24.47 -4.24 1.14
CA HIS A 56 -24.34 -3.37 -0.02
C HIS A 56 -22.89 -3.45 -0.53
N PRO A 57 -22.60 -4.39 -1.44
CA PRO A 57 -21.25 -4.54 -1.98
C PRO A 57 -20.89 -3.30 -2.80
N LYS A 58 -19.66 -2.83 -2.63
CA LYS A 58 -19.08 -1.77 -3.46
C LYS A 58 -18.64 -2.33 -4.80
N SER A 59 -18.61 -1.46 -5.82
CA SER A 59 -18.07 -1.83 -7.13
C SER A 59 -16.61 -2.29 -7.02
N MET A 60 -16.26 -3.28 -7.83
CA MET A 60 -14.91 -3.83 -7.90
C MET A 60 -13.90 -2.80 -8.40
N ASP A 61 -14.31 -1.95 -9.35
CA ASP A 61 -13.48 -0.92 -9.97
C ASP A 61 -13.51 0.42 -9.21
N ALA A 62 -14.29 0.50 -8.12
CA ALA A 62 -14.31 1.69 -7.28
C ALA A 62 -13.03 1.77 -6.41
N PRO A 63 -12.64 2.99 -5.99
CA PRO A 63 -11.58 3.16 -5.00
C PRO A 63 -11.76 2.23 -3.80
N THR A 64 -10.67 1.60 -3.37
CA THR A 64 -10.63 0.88 -2.11
C THR A 64 -10.79 1.87 -0.96
N PHE A 65 -9.95 2.90 -0.97
CA PHE A 65 -10.04 4.07 -0.13
C PHE A 65 -10.03 5.33 -1.01
N ALA A 66 -11.12 6.10 -0.97
CA ALA A 66 -11.33 7.27 -1.81
C ALA A 66 -10.61 8.55 -1.30
N SER A 67 -9.88 8.46 -0.19
CA SER A 67 -9.11 9.57 0.37
C SER A 67 -8.00 9.07 1.29
N ARG A 68 -7.00 9.92 1.54
CA ARG A 68 -5.98 9.70 2.58
C ARG A 68 -6.60 9.41 3.95
N ALA A 69 -7.66 10.13 4.33
CA ALA A 69 -8.34 9.92 5.61
C ALA A 69 -9.01 8.54 5.70
N ALA A 70 -9.66 8.09 4.62
CA ALA A 70 -10.25 6.76 4.55
C ALA A 70 -9.18 5.65 4.60
N PHE A 71 -8.05 5.86 3.92
CA PHE A 71 -6.92 4.94 4.00
C PHE A 71 -6.37 4.86 5.42
N ILE A 72 -6.17 6.00 6.08
CA ILE A 72 -5.70 6.06 7.48
C ILE A 72 -6.64 5.31 8.43
N ASP A 73 -7.96 5.53 8.30
CA ASP A 73 -8.95 4.87 9.15
C ASP A 73 -9.05 3.36 8.87
N GLY A 74 -8.91 2.95 7.61
CA GLY A 74 -9.00 1.56 7.19
C GLY A 74 -7.72 0.78 7.46
N GLN A 75 -6.62 1.18 6.82
CA GLN A 75 -5.31 0.55 6.93
C GLN A 75 -4.76 0.60 8.36
N GLY A 76 -4.99 1.69 9.09
CA GLY A 76 -4.54 1.82 10.48
C GLY A 76 -5.19 0.86 11.47
N LYS A 77 -6.29 0.20 11.08
CA LYS A 77 -6.95 -0.86 11.85
C LYS A 77 -6.56 -2.26 11.37
N GLN A 78 -5.83 -2.36 10.25
CA GLN A 78 -5.41 -3.65 9.74
C GLN A 78 -4.21 -4.15 10.54
N PRO A 79 -4.22 -5.41 10.96
CA PRO A 79 -3.02 -6.05 11.46
C PRO A 79 -1.93 -6.09 10.39
N GLN A 80 -0.70 -5.85 10.82
CA GLN A 80 0.47 -5.92 9.94
C GLN A 80 0.66 -7.33 9.38
N ILE A 81 1.05 -7.41 8.11
CA ILE A 81 1.37 -8.67 7.44
C ILE A 81 2.84 -8.67 6.99
N PRO A 82 3.48 -9.82 6.84
CA PRO A 82 4.76 -9.89 6.17
C PRO A 82 4.65 -9.37 4.74
N PHE A 83 5.66 -8.64 4.30
CA PHE A 83 5.73 -8.06 2.97
C PHE A 83 7.17 -8.11 2.50
N GLU A 84 7.43 -8.88 1.46
CA GLU A 84 8.74 -8.94 0.82
C GLU A 84 8.65 -8.30 -0.56
N THR A 85 9.43 -7.25 -0.79
CA THR A 85 9.62 -6.67 -2.11
C THR A 85 10.52 -7.58 -2.94
N ILE A 86 9.97 -8.20 -3.99
CA ILE A 86 10.70 -9.10 -4.89
C ILE A 86 11.46 -8.30 -5.96
N LYS A 87 10.81 -7.29 -6.54
CA LYS A 87 11.40 -6.49 -7.62
C LYS A 87 10.76 -5.13 -7.73
N VAL A 88 11.58 -4.11 -7.98
CA VAL A 88 11.14 -2.74 -8.26
C VAL A 88 11.39 -2.44 -9.74
N PHE A 89 10.45 -1.76 -10.38
CA PHE A 89 10.51 -1.29 -11.76
C PHE A 89 10.36 0.23 -11.76
N PRO A 90 11.48 0.98 -11.76
CA PRO A 90 11.46 2.44 -11.79
C PRO A 90 10.86 2.98 -13.10
N GLY A 91 9.92 3.91 -12.98
CA GLY A 91 9.49 4.81 -14.04
C GLY A 91 9.89 6.24 -13.73
N CYS A 92 9.53 7.19 -14.60
CA CYS A 92 9.88 8.61 -14.39
C CYS A 92 9.17 9.21 -13.17
N ARG A 93 7.85 9.03 -13.08
CA ARG A 93 7.00 9.53 -11.96
C ARG A 93 6.10 8.46 -11.37
N HIS A 94 6.35 7.21 -11.72
CA HIS A 94 5.61 6.05 -11.22
C HIS A 94 6.61 4.96 -10.88
N VAL A 95 6.23 4.09 -9.95
CA VAL A 95 7.00 2.92 -9.58
C VAL A 95 6.05 1.73 -9.59
N SER A 96 6.44 0.67 -10.29
CA SER A 96 5.75 -0.61 -10.16
C SER A 96 6.63 -1.54 -9.33
N MET A 97 6.03 -2.40 -8.52
CA MET A 97 6.78 -3.42 -7.79
C MET A 97 6.07 -4.75 -7.79
N ARG A 98 6.84 -5.82 -7.69
CA ARG A 98 6.35 -7.14 -7.35
C ARG A 98 6.70 -7.41 -5.90
N TRP A 99 5.72 -7.87 -5.13
CA TRP A 99 5.87 -8.23 -3.73
C TRP A 99 5.23 -9.58 -3.43
N LYS A 100 5.52 -10.14 -2.28
CA LYS A 100 4.85 -11.32 -1.74
C LYS A 100 4.57 -11.16 -0.25
N THR A 101 3.55 -11.87 0.20
CA THR A 101 3.25 -12.11 1.60
C THR A 101 3.02 -13.60 1.77
N ASP A 102 3.53 -14.19 2.85
CA ASP A 102 3.51 -15.62 3.11
C ASP A 102 2.46 -16.05 4.15
N ARG A 103 1.90 -15.10 4.90
CA ARG A 103 0.84 -15.31 5.88
C ARG A 103 -0.07 -14.08 6.01
N SER A 104 -1.33 -14.30 6.38
CA SER A 104 -2.14 -13.20 6.90
C SER A 104 -1.84 -12.95 8.36
N ALA A 105 -2.42 -11.86 8.85
CA ALA A 105 -2.44 -11.44 10.24
C ALA A 105 -2.84 -12.49 11.29
N ASN A 106 -3.48 -13.60 10.92
CA ASN A 106 -3.95 -14.61 11.88
C ASN A 106 -2.87 -15.66 12.26
N GLY A 107 -1.58 -15.40 12.03
CA GLY A 107 -0.50 -16.38 12.25
C GLY A 107 0.88 -15.83 12.68
N HIS A 108 0.93 -15.16 13.83
CA HIS A 108 2.12 -14.82 14.64
C HIS A 108 3.02 -13.64 14.23
N ALA A 109 3.71 -13.11 15.26
CA ALA A 109 4.18 -11.74 15.45
C ALA A 109 5.00 -11.10 14.32
N SER A 110 4.72 -9.81 14.11
CA SER A 110 5.58 -8.86 13.42
C SER A 110 6.60 -8.32 14.42
N GLU A 111 7.90 -8.56 14.19
CA GLU A 111 8.96 -7.78 14.85
C GLU A 111 9.18 -6.49 14.03
N VAL A 112 9.13 -5.37 14.72
CA VAL A 112 9.26 -4.02 14.13
C VAL A 112 10.55 -3.41 14.65
N ASP A 113 11.51 -3.16 13.76
CA ASP A 113 12.63 -2.25 14.03
C ASP A 113 12.36 -0.92 13.30
N THR A 114 12.21 0.17 14.05
CA THR A 114 11.86 1.48 13.51
C THR A 114 13.08 2.39 13.40
N ILE A 115 13.38 2.86 12.18
CA ILE A 115 14.09 4.13 11.96
C ILE A 115 13.32 4.90 10.88
N VAL A 116 12.57 5.92 11.28
CA VAL A 116 11.91 6.85 10.35
C VAL A 116 12.81 8.07 10.17
N SER A 117 13.46 8.17 9.00
CA SER A 117 14.09 9.40 8.54
C SER A 117 13.07 10.18 7.71
N ASN A 118 12.83 11.42 8.13
CA ASN A 118 11.75 12.27 7.67
C ASN A 118 12.24 13.20 6.55
N THR A 119 12.12 12.79 5.28
CA THR A 119 12.08 13.67 4.08
C THR A 119 11.92 12.84 2.80
N TYR A 120 10.69 12.52 2.42
CA TYR A 120 10.44 12.03 1.06
C TYR A 120 10.31 13.21 0.10
N ASN A 121 11.22 13.33 -0.86
CA ASN A 121 11.09 14.31 -1.96
C ASN A 121 9.87 14.02 -2.86
N TRP A 122 9.33 12.81 -2.77
CA TRP A 122 8.20 12.30 -3.56
C TRP A 122 7.10 11.78 -2.63
N ARG A 123 5.87 12.25 -2.83
CA ARG A 123 4.68 11.77 -2.13
C ARG A 123 3.80 10.98 -3.09
N VAL A 124 3.15 9.95 -2.57
CA VAL A 124 2.29 9.05 -3.34
C VAL A 124 0.89 9.63 -3.41
N SER A 125 0.36 9.83 -4.62
CA SER A 125 -1.03 10.25 -4.83
C SER A 125 -1.95 9.10 -5.21
N HIS A 126 -1.43 8.02 -5.77
CA HIS A 126 -2.23 6.88 -6.18
C HIS A 126 -1.52 5.58 -5.91
N ILE A 127 -2.27 4.60 -5.41
CA ILE A 127 -1.83 3.21 -5.34
C ILE A 127 -2.81 2.35 -6.15
N TRP A 128 -2.25 1.47 -6.97
CA TRP A 128 -2.95 0.35 -7.58
C TRP A 128 -2.27 -0.92 -7.12
N SER A 129 -2.95 -1.68 -6.26
CA SER A 129 -2.42 -2.89 -5.65
C SER A 129 -3.32 -4.07 -5.94
N GLU A 130 -2.75 -5.16 -6.43
CA GLU A 130 -3.49 -6.41 -6.61
C GLU A 130 -2.69 -7.58 -6.04
N PHE A 131 -3.40 -8.50 -5.41
CA PHE A 131 -2.84 -9.75 -4.90
C PHE A 131 -3.78 -10.92 -5.17
N ASN A 132 -3.28 -12.14 -4.94
CA ASN A 132 -4.06 -13.35 -5.10
C ASN A 132 -5.08 -13.50 -3.97
N SER A 133 -6.24 -12.86 -4.13
CA SER A 133 -7.34 -12.86 -3.15
C SER A 133 -7.93 -14.24 -2.91
N ALA A 134 -7.91 -15.15 -3.90
CA ALA A 134 -8.37 -16.52 -3.73
C ALA A 134 -7.44 -17.30 -2.78
N ALA A 135 -6.13 -17.21 -2.99
CA ALA A 135 -5.16 -17.82 -2.07
C ALA A 135 -5.25 -17.20 -0.67
N TRP A 136 -5.47 -15.88 -0.59
CA TRP A 136 -5.70 -15.21 0.67
C TRP A 136 -6.92 -15.74 1.41
N LEU A 137 -8.08 -15.85 0.74
CA LEU A 137 -9.32 -16.32 1.36
C LEU A 137 -9.28 -17.79 1.79
N VAL A 138 -8.47 -18.63 1.16
CA VAL A 138 -8.37 -20.08 1.45
C VAL A 138 -7.29 -20.38 2.49
N ASN A 139 -6.10 -19.78 2.36
CA ASN A 139 -4.94 -20.14 3.18
C ASN A 139 -4.67 -19.15 4.31
N LEU A 140 -5.14 -17.90 4.17
CA LEU A 140 -4.74 -16.76 4.98
C LEU A 140 -5.98 -15.97 5.49
N GLY A 141 -7.21 -16.50 5.37
CA GLY A 141 -8.45 -15.77 5.68
C GLY A 141 -8.86 -15.84 7.13
#